data_AF-A0A357F402-F1
#
_entry.id   AF-A0A357F402-F1
#
_cell.length_a   1.000
_cell.length_b   1.000
_cell.length_c   1.000
_cell.angle_alpha   90.00
_cell.angle_beta   90.00
_cell.angle_gamma   90.00
#
_symmetry.space_group_name_H-M   'P 1'
#
loop_
_entity.id
_entity.type
_entity.pdbx_description
1 polymer ?
#
loop_
_entity_poly.entity_id
_entity_poly.type
_entity_poly.pdbx_seq_one_letter_code
_entity_poly.pdbx_strand_id
1 'polypeptide(L)'
;MIRLLAAAFFVIAVNGADCHVLSQRPEPNPFDKLKIGVLRASGAIVPFAEYYRHQWWNPWPEKSSEFDEDQAKIKSLGNHAEPWFLGCDANKAPWYSSTAEGRGLVLAPIGLTELNNHGGDNWAILTNMPNRTKFDPDVNHDDIGFALSGNIPIEQMIEVKTDSNEAVWFLQKITPVFANVETDEINQRAAEKGTRVTSPYEIPFSAEERALTKIKITDLLRSGSSINGRDLYFVSMQKEYGKSPDSGEFACGGEVYFLYAWVFKNNNGDLVTYDVNSGITDCDGKVNPSPVMRFASFRLGDRTFIATIEHGYEDEEYVIYEVVGDQLLKALETFGGGL
;
A
#
# COMPACT_ATOMS: atom_id res chain seq x y z
N MET A 1 -21.53 43.10 15.36
CA MET A 1 -21.93 42.55 14.04
C MET A 1 -21.19 41.24 13.85
N ILE A 2 -21.86 40.12 14.13
CA ILE A 2 -21.29 38.77 13.97
C ILE A 2 -21.91 38.20 12.68
N ARG A 3 -21.08 37.90 11.68
CA ARG A 3 -21.52 37.22 10.45
C ARG A 3 -21.30 35.73 10.63
N LEU A 4 -22.38 34.96 10.79
CA LEU A 4 -22.38 33.52 10.60
C LEU A 4 -22.23 33.22 9.10
N LEU A 5 -21.19 32.47 8.74
CA LEU A 5 -21.06 31.80 7.45
C LEU A 5 -21.63 30.38 7.62
N ALA A 6 -22.78 30.13 7.01
CA ALA A 6 -23.34 28.79 6.89
C ALA A 6 -22.63 28.07 5.73
N ALA A 7 -21.85 27.03 6.05
CA ALA A 7 -21.34 26.09 5.07
C ALA A 7 -22.45 25.11 4.70
N ALA A 8 -22.94 25.18 3.47
CA ALA A 8 -23.87 24.20 2.93
C ALA A 8 -23.08 22.99 2.40
N PHE A 9 -23.17 21.85 3.10
CA PHE A 9 -22.72 20.56 2.60
C PHE A 9 -23.77 20.02 1.63
N PHE A 10 -23.44 19.96 0.33
CA PHE A 10 -24.20 19.19 -0.65
C PHE A 10 -23.70 17.74 -0.62
N VAL A 11 -24.45 16.86 0.04
CA VAL A 11 -24.32 15.41 -0.16
C VAL A 11 -25.05 15.09 -1.45
N ILE A 12 -24.31 14.88 -2.54
CA ILE A 12 -24.87 14.31 -3.77
C ILE A 12 -24.94 12.80 -3.55
N ALA A 13 -26.12 12.29 -3.23
CA ALA A 13 -26.40 10.87 -3.33
C ALA A 13 -26.27 10.44 -4.79
N VAL A 14 -25.19 9.75 -5.14
CA VAL A 14 -25.01 9.12 -6.45
C VAL A 14 -25.88 7.86 -6.44
N ASN A 15 -27.17 8.02 -6.69
CA ASN A 15 -28.03 6.89 -7.02
C ASN A 15 -27.46 6.21 -8.27
N GLY A 16 -27.26 4.89 -8.20
CA GLY A 16 -26.61 4.04 -9.19
C GLY A 16 -26.83 4.54 -10.61
N ALA A 17 -25.76 5.08 -11.20
CA ALA A 17 -25.77 5.56 -12.57
C ALA A 17 -26.05 4.39 -13.51
N ASP A 18 -27.21 4.44 -14.15
CA ASP A 18 -27.67 3.49 -15.15
C ASP A 18 -26.63 3.40 -16.29
N CYS A 19 -25.85 2.31 -16.34
CA CYS A 19 -24.77 2.10 -17.32
C CYS A 19 -25.29 2.17 -18.78
N HIS A 20 -26.61 2.07 -19.00
CA HIS A 20 -27.21 2.14 -20.33
C HIS A 20 -27.22 3.52 -20.99
N VAL A 21 -27.07 4.63 -20.24
CA VAL A 21 -27.14 5.99 -20.81
C VAL A 21 -25.77 6.49 -21.32
N LEU A 22 -24.69 5.75 -21.09
CA LEU A 22 -23.32 6.17 -21.45
C LEU A 22 -22.81 5.65 -22.80
N SER A 23 -23.56 4.78 -23.50
CA SER A 23 -23.11 4.08 -24.73
C SER A 23 -23.16 4.91 -26.03
N GLN A 24 -23.56 6.19 -25.97
CA GLN A 24 -23.64 7.08 -27.15
C GLN A 24 -22.72 8.30 -27.09
N ARG A 25 -21.80 8.37 -26.12
CA ARG A 25 -20.79 9.44 -26.08
C ARG A 25 -19.55 9.01 -26.87
N PRO A 26 -18.83 9.95 -27.52
CA PRO A 26 -17.52 9.65 -28.11
C PRO A 26 -16.70 8.91 -27.07
N GLU A 27 -15.95 7.88 -27.50
CA GLU A 27 -15.23 7.00 -26.57
C GLU A 27 -14.54 7.87 -25.52
N PRO A 28 -14.92 7.73 -24.24
CA PRO A 28 -14.33 8.54 -23.19
C PRO A 28 -12.83 8.39 -23.34
N ASN A 29 -12.11 9.50 -23.21
CA ASN A 29 -10.66 9.46 -23.19
C ASN A 29 -10.26 8.31 -22.26
N PRO A 30 -9.38 7.37 -22.63
CA PRO A 30 -9.05 6.23 -21.78
C PRO A 30 -8.53 6.64 -20.39
N PHE A 31 -8.19 7.93 -20.21
CA PHE A 31 -7.85 8.54 -18.92
C PHE A 31 -9.05 9.04 -18.08
N ASP A 32 -10.27 9.07 -18.60
CA ASP A 32 -11.46 9.60 -17.91
C ASP A 32 -12.13 8.58 -16.98
N LYS A 33 -11.93 7.28 -17.27
CA LYS A 33 -12.48 6.16 -16.49
C LYS A 33 -11.54 4.96 -16.52
N LEU A 34 -11.03 4.56 -15.36
CA LEU A 34 -10.07 3.46 -15.23
C LEU A 34 -10.28 2.73 -13.91
N LYS A 35 -10.14 1.41 -13.86
CA LYS A 35 -10.07 0.66 -12.61
C LYS A 35 -8.66 0.16 -12.37
N ILE A 36 -8.26 0.06 -11.11
CA ILE A 36 -7.02 -0.57 -10.67
C ILE A 36 -7.35 -1.72 -9.72
N GLY A 37 -6.56 -2.78 -9.82
CA GLY A 37 -6.64 -3.92 -8.94
C GLY A 37 -5.27 -4.52 -8.66
N VAL A 38 -5.20 -5.26 -7.56
CA VAL A 38 -4.03 -6.07 -7.22
C VAL A 38 -4.07 -7.36 -8.02
N LEU A 39 -2.96 -7.72 -8.67
CA LEU A 39 -2.79 -8.95 -9.41
C LEU A 39 -2.11 -10.00 -8.53
N ARG A 40 -2.79 -11.13 -8.33
CA ARG A 40 -2.27 -12.30 -7.59
C ARG A 40 -1.60 -13.31 -8.51
N ALA A 41 -0.68 -14.11 -7.97
CA ALA A 41 0.00 -15.20 -8.69
C ALA A 41 -0.97 -16.26 -9.23
N SER A 42 -2.16 -16.38 -8.66
CA SER A 42 -3.24 -17.24 -9.14
C SER A 42 -3.92 -16.71 -10.43
N GLY A 43 -3.57 -15.50 -10.88
CA GLY A 43 -4.19 -14.81 -12.01
C GLY A 43 -5.51 -14.14 -11.66
N ALA A 44 -5.87 -14.07 -10.38
CA ALA A 44 -6.97 -13.26 -9.89
C ALA A 44 -6.55 -11.78 -9.80
N ILE A 45 -7.44 -10.88 -10.19
CA ILE A 45 -7.32 -9.44 -9.96
C ILE A 45 -8.34 -9.07 -8.89
N VAL A 46 -7.93 -8.37 -7.83
CA VAL A 46 -8.82 -7.78 -6.82
C VAL A 46 -8.94 -6.28 -7.12
N PRO A 47 -10.02 -5.83 -7.79
CA PRO A 47 -10.22 -4.41 -8.04
C PRO A 47 -10.48 -3.68 -6.71
N PHE A 48 -9.74 -2.61 -6.45
CA PHE A 48 -9.85 -1.86 -5.19
C PHE A 48 -10.11 -0.37 -5.36
N ALA A 49 -9.99 0.15 -6.59
CA ALA A 49 -10.29 1.55 -6.86
C ALA A 49 -10.68 1.80 -8.31
N GLU A 50 -11.42 2.89 -8.50
CA GLU A 50 -11.74 3.44 -9.82
C GLU A 50 -11.32 4.91 -9.87
N TYR A 51 -10.73 5.30 -10.99
CA TYR A 51 -10.47 6.68 -11.36
C TYR A 51 -11.60 7.15 -12.25
N TYR A 52 -12.29 8.21 -11.85
CA TYR A 52 -13.36 8.81 -12.64
C TYR A 52 -13.37 10.32 -12.45
N ARG A 53 -13.51 11.08 -13.55
CA ARG A 53 -13.54 12.56 -13.52
C ARG A 53 -12.39 13.17 -12.71
N HIS A 54 -11.19 12.64 -12.93
CA HIS A 54 -9.96 13.10 -12.29
C HIS A 54 -9.83 12.81 -10.79
N GLN A 55 -10.64 11.92 -10.23
CA GLN A 55 -10.59 11.55 -8.82
C GLN A 55 -10.54 10.03 -8.68
N TRP A 56 -9.76 9.57 -7.71
CA TRP A 56 -9.81 8.20 -7.24
C TRP A 56 -10.97 8.04 -6.28
N TRP A 57 -11.70 6.95 -6.41
CA TRP A 57 -12.77 6.59 -5.51
C TRP A 57 -12.76 5.08 -5.29
N ASN A 58 -13.21 4.71 -4.10
CA ASN A 58 -13.40 3.32 -3.72
C ASN A 58 -14.85 3.15 -3.23
N PRO A 59 -15.66 2.27 -3.85
CA PRO A 59 -16.98 1.93 -3.33
C PRO A 59 -16.99 0.97 -2.13
N TRP A 60 -15.83 0.50 -1.64
CA TRP A 60 -15.80 -0.42 -0.50
C TRP A 60 -16.41 0.26 0.72
N PRO A 61 -17.15 -0.49 1.56
CA PRO A 61 -17.58 0.05 2.84
C PRO A 61 -16.35 0.51 3.64
N GLU A 62 -16.36 1.76 4.09
CA GLU A 62 -15.28 2.30 4.92
C GLU A 62 -15.08 1.42 6.17
N LYS A 63 -13.82 1.27 6.60
CA LYS A 63 -13.47 0.65 7.88
C LYS A 63 -14.27 1.35 8.97
N SER A 64 -15.19 0.65 9.65
CA SER A 64 -15.85 1.25 10.80
C SER A 64 -14.82 1.45 11.89
N SER A 65 -14.77 2.65 12.44
CA SER A 65 -13.91 3.00 13.59
C SER A 65 -14.17 2.15 14.85
N GLU A 66 -15.26 1.38 14.86
CA GLU A 66 -15.59 0.42 15.92
C GLU A 66 -15.09 -0.96 15.50
N PHE A 67 -13.90 -1.32 15.99
CA PHE A 67 -13.37 -2.68 15.96
C PHE A 67 -14.25 -3.57 16.85
N ASP A 68 -15.26 -4.17 16.24
CA ASP A 68 -15.97 -5.31 16.79
C ASP A 68 -15.66 -6.45 15.83
N GLU A 69 -14.91 -7.47 16.28
CA GLU A 69 -14.48 -8.63 15.47
C GLU A 69 -15.70 -9.30 14.79
N ASP A 70 -16.87 -9.26 15.44
CA ASP A 70 -18.12 -9.75 14.89
C ASP A 70 -18.65 -8.84 13.76
N GLN A 71 -18.35 -7.54 13.77
CA GLN A 71 -18.67 -6.61 12.67
C GLN A 71 -17.66 -6.60 11.53
N ALA A 72 -16.39 -6.93 11.78
CA ALA A 72 -15.36 -7.04 10.74
C ALA A 72 -15.77 -8.11 9.70
N LYS A 73 -16.26 -9.27 10.16
CA LYS A 73 -16.85 -10.31 9.29
C LYS A 73 -18.11 -9.88 8.57
N ILE A 74 -18.91 -8.97 9.15
CA ILE A 74 -20.17 -8.46 8.54
C ILE A 74 -19.88 -7.48 7.39
N LYS A 75 -18.68 -6.88 7.32
CA LYS A 75 -18.31 -5.86 6.31
C LYS A 75 -17.32 -6.36 5.25
N SER A 76 -17.04 -7.66 5.22
CA SER A 76 -16.34 -8.35 4.13
C SER A 76 -17.02 -8.10 2.78
N LEU A 77 -16.26 -7.84 1.72
CA LEU A 77 -16.80 -7.55 0.38
C LEU A 77 -17.59 -8.72 -0.21
N GLY A 78 -17.25 -9.95 0.18
CA GLY A 78 -17.98 -11.17 -0.17
C GLY A 78 -19.43 -11.16 0.33
N ASN A 79 -19.75 -10.35 1.35
CA ASN A 79 -21.13 -10.23 1.84
C ASN A 79 -22.04 -9.39 0.92
N HIS A 80 -21.46 -8.67 -0.05
CA HIS A 80 -22.25 -7.98 -1.07
C HIS A 80 -22.70 -8.98 -2.14
N ALA A 81 -24.01 -8.97 -2.44
CA ALA A 81 -24.63 -9.87 -3.41
C ALA A 81 -24.03 -9.78 -4.82
N GLU A 82 -23.41 -8.64 -5.16
CA GLU A 82 -22.76 -8.43 -6.46
C GLU A 82 -21.45 -7.64 -6.29
N PRO A 83 -20.39 -7.97 -7.05
CA PRO A 83 -19.18 -7.16 -7.09
C PRO A 83 -19.45 -5.75 -7.64
N TRP A 84 -18.99 -4.73 -6.90
CA TRP A 84 -19.14 -3.32 -7.27
C TRP A 84 -18.56 -2.99 -8.66
N PHE A 85 -17.50 -3.70 -9.06
CA PHE A 85 -16.78 -3.44 -10.30
C PHE A 85 -17.49 -3.97 -11.55
N LEU A 86 -18.60 -4.70 -11.41
CA LEU A 86 -19.41 -5.19 -12.53
C LEU A 86 -20.09 -4.07 -13.33
N GLY A 87 -20.18 -2.86 -12.77
CA GLY A 87 -20.64 -1.69 -13.50
C GLY A 87 -19.79 -1.41 -14.74
N CYS A 88 -20.44 -1.47 -15.92
CA CYS A 88 -19.93 -1.03 -17.22
C CYS A 88 -18.69 -1.80 -17.73
N ASP A 89 -18.81 -3.13 -17.92
CA ASP A 89 -17.92 -4.01 -18.72
C ASP A 89 -16.53 -4.38 -18.18
N ALA A 90 -16.17 -4.04 -16.94
CA ALA A 90 -14.83 -4.40 -16.42
C ALA A 90 -14.59 -5.92 -16.26
N ASN A 91 -15.65 -6.73 -16.24
CA ASN A 91 -15.57 -8.19 -16.28
C ASN A 91 -15.50 -8.77 -17.71
N LYS A 92 -15.48 -7.92 -18.74
CA LYS A 92 -15.36 -8.30 -20.15
C LYS A 92 -14.14 -7.67 -20.83
N ALA A 93 -13.78 -6.46 -20.41
CA ALA A 93 -12.63 -5.73 -20.96
C ALA A 93 -11.31 -6.36 -20.48
N PRO A 94 -10.27 -6.37 -21.33
CA PRO A 94 -8.95 -6.81 -20.91
C PRO A 94 -8.38 -5.89 -19.83
N TRP A 95 -7.61 -6.49 -18.93
CA TRP A 95 -6.79 -5.80 -17.94
C TRP A 95 -5.33 -5.81 -18.39
N TYR A 96 -4.59 -4.78 -18.01
CA TYR A 96 -3.21 -4.56 -18.44
C TYR A 96 -2.33 -4.55 -17.20
N SER A 97 -1.28 -5.36 -17.20
CA SER A 97 -0.29 -5.42 -16.13
C SER A 97 1.12 -5.39 -16.72
N SER A 98 2.13 -5.34 -15.86
CA SER A 98 3.53 -5.45 -16.24
C SER A 98 4.22 -6.42 -15.28
N THR A 99 5.01 -7.36 -15.81
CA THR A 99 5.82 -8.23 -14.97
C THR A 99 6.99 -7.47 -14.35
N ALA A 100 7.65 -8.04 -13.34
CA ALA A 100 8.90 -7.50 -12.80
C ALA A 100 10.00 -7.33 -13.86
N GLU A 101 9.92 -8.06 -14.98
CA GLU A 101 10.84 -7.92 -16.12
C GLU A 101 10.42 -6.80 -17.10
N GLY A 102 9.38 -6.03 -16.79
CA GLY A 102 8.82 -4.98 -17.64
C GLY A 102 8.03 -5.49 -18.84
N ARG A 103 7.66 -6.78 -18.88
CA ARG A 103 6.85 -7.33 -19.97
C ARG A 103 5.38 -6.99 -19.72
N GLY A 104 4.78 -6.25 -20.66
CA GLY A 104 3.35 -5.98 -20.65
C GLY A 104 2.53 -7.28 -20.76
N LEU A 105 1.53 -7.42 -19.90
CA LEU A 105 0.55 -8.51 -19.92
C LEU A 105 -0.82 -7.96 -20.28
N VAL A 106 -1.51 -8.66 -21.18
CA VAL A 106 -2.92 -8.44 -21.49
C VAL A 106 -3.70 -9.61 -20.92
N LEU A 107 -4.51 -9.33 -19.91
CA LEU A 107 -5.21 -10.30 -19.09
C LEU A 107 -6.69 -10.24 -19.44
N ALA A 108 -7.17 -11.23 -20.19
CA ALA A 108 -8.58 -11.36 -20.50
C ALA A 108 -9.33 -11.94 -19.28
N PRO A 109 -10.41 -11.31 -18.82
CA PRO A 109 -11.29 -11.90 -17.83
C PRO A 109 -11.87 -13.23 -18.33
N ILE A 110 -11.86 -14.25 -17.49
CA ILE A 110 -12.47 -15.57 -17.78
C ILE A 110 -13.56 -15.94 -16.78
N GLY A 111 -13.70 -15.19 -15.69
CA GLY A 111 -14.75 -15.41 -14.69
C GLY A 111 -14.63 -14.47 -13.51
N LEU A 112 -15.60 -14.60 -12.61
CA LEU A 112 -15.58 -13.99 -11.28
C LEU A 112 -15.31 -15.07 -10.25
N THR A 113 -14.67 -14.69 -9.15
CA THR A 113 -14.40 -15.58 -8.02
C THR A 113 -14.39 -14.79 -6.73
N GLU A 114 -14.58 -15.47 -5.62
CA GLU A 114 -14.29 -14.94 -4.29
C GLU A 114 -12.92 -15.47 -3.83
N LEU A 115 -12.21 -14.68 -3.04
CA LEU A 115 -10.93 -15.05 -2.43
C LEU A 115 -10.84 -14.54 -1.00
N ASN A 116 -10.18 -15.31 -0.13
CA ASN A 116 -9.84 -14.82 1.19
C ASN A 116 -8.72 -13.78 1.12
N ASN A 117 -8.82 -12.74 1.94
CA ASN A 117 -7.85 -11.70 2.12
C ASN A 117 -7.78 -11.31 3.59
N HIS A 118 -6.72 -11.76 4.29
CA HIS A 118 -6.50 -11.53 5.72
C HIS A 118 -7.79 -11.67 6.56
N GLY A 119 -8.49 -12.80 6.43
CA GLY A 119 -9.70 -13.08 7.22
C GLY A 119 -11.02 -12.49 6.69
N GLY A 120 -10.98 -11.67 5.64
CA GLY A 120 -12.15 -11.23 4.87
C GLY A 120 -12.28 -11.96 3.53
N ASP A 121 -13.47 -11.96 2.93
CA ASP A 121 -13.70 -12.47 1.58
C ASP A 121 -13.84 -11.29 0.61
N ASN A 122 -13.15 -11.34 -0.52
CA ASN A 122 -13.12 -10.30 -1.52
C ASN A 122 -13.53 -10.86 -2.89
N TRP A 123 -14.32 -10.07 -3.63
CA TRP A 123 -14.61 -10.37 -5.02
C TRP A 123 -13.40 -10.10 -5.92
N ALA A 124 -13.16 -10.99 -6.87
CA ALA A 124 -12.05 -10.91 -7.80
C ALA A 124 -12.44 -11.33 -9.22
N ILE A 125 -11.63 -10.89 -10.18
CA ILE A 125 -11.71 -11.25 -11.59
C ILE A 125 -10.66 -12.30 -11.87
N LEU A 126 -11.07 -13.51 -12.24
CA LEU A 126 -10.14 -14.53 -12.70
C LEU A 126 -9.75 -14.24 -14.15
N THR A 127 -8.46 -14.35 -14.47
CA THR A 127 -7.94 -14.05 -15.81
C THR A 127 -7.31 -15.27 -16.48
N ASN A 128 -6.97 -15.11 -17.76
CA ASN A 128 -6.19 -16.07 -18.54
C ASN A 128 -4.67 -16.00 -18.32
N MET A 129 -4.20 -15.45 -17.19
CA MET A 129 -2.77 -15.30 -16.91
C MET A 129 -1.99 -16.62 -17.09
N PRO A 130 -0.89 -16.63 -17.87
CA PRO A 130 -0.09 -17.83 -18.07
C PRO A 130 0.67 -18.20 -16.79
N ASN A 131 0.97 -19.48 -16.60
CA ASN A 131 1.77 -20.02 -15.49
C ASN A 131 1.24 -19.62 -14.09
N ARG A 132 -0.08 -19.44 -13.95
CA ARG A 132 -0.69 -19.15 -12.66
C ARG A 132 -0.37 -20.25 -11.64
N THR A 133 -0.10 -19.87 -10.41
CA THR A 133 -0.11 -20.81 -9.29
C THR A 133 -1.51 -21.41 -9.17
N LYS A 134 -1.61 -22.61 -8.58
CA LYS A 134 -2.91 -23.22 -8.34
C LYS A 134 -3.71 -22.24 -7.47
N PHE A 135 -4.88 -21.85 -7.94
CA PHE A 135 -5.80 -21.03 -7.15
C PHE A 135 -6.18 -21.82 -5.89
N ASP A 136 -5.85 -21.24 -4.74
CA ASP A 136 -6.21 -21.73 -3.42
C ASP A 136 -6.89 -20.58 -2.68
N PRO A 137 -8.20 -20.67 -2.39
CA PRO A 137 -8.92 -19.60 -1.71
C PRO A 137 -8.49 -19.41 -0.25
N ASP A 138 -7.83 -20.41 0.36
CA ASP A 138 -7.55 -20.45 1.80
C ASP A 138 -6.09 -20.12 2.15
N VAL A 139 -5.24 -19.83 1.16
CA VAL A 139 -3.79 -19.57 1.36
C VAL A 139 -3.50 -18.08 1.24
N ASN A 140 -2.70 -17.56 2.20
CA ASN A 140 -2.14 -16.21 2.16
C ASN A 140 -1.62 -15.90 0.74
N HIS A 141 -2.04 -14.77 0.22
CA HIS A 141 -1.98 -14.49 -1.21
C HIS A 141 -0.60 -13.98 -1.64
N ASP A 142 -0.11 -14.54 -2.74
CA ASP A 142 1.07 -14.03 -3.42
C ASP A 142 0.67 -12.88 -4.34
N ASP A 143 0.67 -11.65 -3.82
CA ASP A 143 0.50 -10.46 -4.64
C ASP A 143 1.76 -10.21 -5.48
N ILE A 144 1.58 -10.14 -6.80
CA ILE A 144 2.68 -10.05 -7.77
C ILE A 144 2.71 -8.72 -8.51
N GLY A 145 1.74 -7.83 -8.27
CA GLY A 145 1.74 -6.48 -8.83
C GLY A 145 0.33 -5.90 -8.95
N PHE A 146 0.18 -4.97 -9.90
CA PHE A 146 -1.09 -4.28 -10.17
C PHE A 146 -1.53 -4.50 -11.61
N ALA A 147 -2.83 -4.38 -11.84
CA ALA A 147 -3.45 -4.36 -13.15
C ALA A 147 -4.40 -3.18 -13.29
N LEU A 148 -4.47 -2.63 -14.50
CA LEU A 148 -5.33 -1.51 -14.89
C LEU A 148 -6.34 -1.96 -15.93
N SER A 149 -7.58 -1.50 -15.86
CA SER A 149 -8.63 -1.83 -16.86
C SER A 149 -8.47 -1.07 -18.19
N GLY A 150 -7.36 -0.37 -18.38
CA GLY A 150 -7.04 0.42 -19.56
C GLY A 150 -5.58 0.22 -19.95
N ASN A 151 -5.28 0.39 -21.24
CA ASN A 151 -3.94 0.15 -21.80
C ASN A 151 -2.98 1.30 -21.45
N ILE A 152 -2.66 1.41 -20.17
CA ILE A 152 -1.74 2.39 -19.61
C ILE A 152 -0.48 1.66 -19.18
N PRO A 153 0.71 2.14 -19.58
CA PRO A 153 1.96 1.56 -19.11
C PRO A 153 2.05 1.60 -17.58
N ILE A 154 2.33 0.44 -17.00
CA ILE A 154 2.64 0.27 -15.58
C ILE A 154 4.12 -0.02 -15.46
N GLU A 155 4.82 0.84 -14.73
CA GLU A 155 6.22 0.67 -14.41
C GLU A 155 6.35 0.08 -13.01
N GLN A 156 6.92 -1.11 -12.94
CA GLN A 156 7.29 -1.75 -11.68
C GLN A 156 8.52 -1.06 -11.09
N MET A 157 8.61 -1.01 -9.77
CA MET A 157 9.85 -0.60 -9.12
C MET A 157 10.93 -1.68 -9.27
N ILE A 158 12.17 -1.22 -9.35
CA ILE A 158 13.37 -2.03 -9.43
C ILE A 158 13.87 -2.31 -8.02
N GLU A 159 14.01 -3.58 -7.67
CA GLU A 159 14.66 -3.99 -6.43
C GLU A 159 16.16 -3.65 -6.48
N VAL A 160 16.60 -2.87 -5.49
CA VAL A 160 18.00 -2.52 -5.28
C VAL A 160 18.58 -3.52 -4.29
N LYS A 161 19.53 -4.33 -4.74
CA LYS A 161 20.21 -5.30 -3.89
C LYS A 161 20.79 -4.62 -2.66
N THR A 162 20.51 -5.16 -1.48
CA THR A 162 20.89 -4.59 -0.19
C THR A 162 22.40 -4.54 0.06
N ASP A 163 23.18 -5.33 -0.68
CA ASP A 163 24.65 -5.35 -0.68
C ASP A 163 25.28 -4.48 -1.79
N SER A 164 24.48 -3.77 -2.58
CA SER A 164 24.97 -2.91 -3.67
C SER A 164 25.55 -1.59 -3.16
N ASN A 165 26.40 -0.96 -3.97
CA ASN A 165 26.91 0.39 -3.71
C ASN A 165 25.79 1.43 -3.57
N GLU A 166 24.68 1.25 -4.30
CA GLU A 166 23.52 2.13 -4.22
C GLU A 166 22.84 2.01 -2.85
N ALA A 167 22.62 0.78 -2.36
CA ALA A 167 22.07 0.56 -1.02
C ALA A 167 22.99 1.08 0.08
N VAL A 168 24.31 0.93 -0.05
CA VAL A 168 25.30 1.49 0.90
C VAL A 168 25.23 3.03 0.93
N TRP A 169 25.21 3.67 -0.24
CA TRP A 169 25.05 5.11 -0.36
C TRP A 169 23.72 5.60 0.23
N PHE A 170 22.63 4.91 -0.08
CA PHE A 170 21.30 5.23 0.42
C PHE A 170 21.27 5.14 1.96
N LEU A 171 21.79 4.04 2.51
CA LEU A 171 21.87 3.83 3.97
C LEU A 171 22.62 4.97 4.66
N GLN A 172 23.77 5.37 4.12
CA GLN A 172 24.56 6.49 4.69
C GLN A 172 23.76 7.80 4.71
N LYS A 173 22.98 8.09 3.66
CA LYS A 173 22.19 9.31 3.54
C LYS A 173 20.93 9.30 4.41
N ILE A 174 20.27 8.15 4.55
CA ILE A 174 19.00 8.03 5.29
C ILE A 174 19.20 7.80 6.80
N THR A 175 20.39 7.34 7.23
CA THR A 175 20.72 7.04 8.64
C THR A 175 20.36 8.19 9.61
N PRO A 176 20.65 9.48 9.33
CA PRO A 176 20.28 10.57 10.22
C PRO A 176 18.76 10.71 10.40
N VAL A 177 17.98 10.49 9.33
CA VAL A 177 16.51 10.52 9.41
C VAL A 177 16.02 9.37 10.29
N PHE A 178 16.54 8.16 10.07
CA PHE A 178 16.20 6.99 10.89
C PHE A 178 16.48 7.24 12.38
N ALA A 179 17.65 7.75 12.73
CA ALA A 179 18.03 8.00 14.12
C ALA A 179 17.14 9.06 14.81
N ASN A 180 16.73 10.08 14.06
CA ASN A 180 15.84 11.13 14.58
C ASN A 180 14.44 10.57 14.83
N VAL A 181 13.84 9.91 13.83
CA VAL A 181 12.49 9.32 13.93
C VAL A 181 12.44 8.26 15.04
N GLU A 182 13.47 7.43 15.16
CA GLU A 182 13.60 6.44 16.24
C GLU A 182 13.61 7.10 17.62
N THR A 183 14.35 8.20 17.76
CA THR A 183 14.45 8.92 19.03
C THR A 183 13.14 9.61 19.38
N ASP A 184 12.47 10.21 18.40
CA ASP A 184 11.18 10.88 18.59
C ASP A 184 10.09 9.88 19.00
N GLU A 185 9.98 8.73 18.32
CA GLU A 185 9.03 7.66 18.64
C GLU A 185 9.25 7.11 20.06
N ILE A 186 10.50 6.82 20.43
CA ILE A 186 10.83 6.32 21.77
C ILE A 186 10.49 7.36 22.84
N ASN A 187 10.86 8.63 22.62
CA ASN A 187 10.56 9.71 23.55
C ASN A 187 9.06 9.94 23.71
N GLN A 188 8.30 9.87 22.61
CA GLN A 188 6.85 10.00 22.63
C GLN A 188 6.23 8.87 23.46
N ARG A 189 6.59 7.60 23.20
CA ARG A 189 6.08 6.46 23.98
C ARG A 189 6.44 6.55 25.47
N ALA A 190 7.66 6.98 25.77
CA ALA A 190 8.10 7.21 27.15
C ALA A 190 7.29 8.32 27.85
N ALA A 191 6.90 9.38 27.13
CA ALA A 191 6.07 10.46 27.67
C ALA A 191 4.61 10.05 27.86
N GLU A 192 4.10 9.11 27.05
CA GLU A 192 2.74 8.57 27.16
C GLU A 192 2.57 7.57 28.31
N LYS A 193 3.69 7.03 28.82
CA LYS A 193 3.76 6.08 29.94
C LYS A 193 3.02 6.63 31.17
N GLY A 194 1.87 6.03 31.47
CA GLY A 194 1.01 6.40 32.60
C GLY A 194 -0.32 7.09 32.24
N THR A 195 -0.59 7.37 30.97
CA THR A 195 -1.85 8.01 30.52
C THR A 195 -2.80 7.08 29.76
N ARG A 196 -2.31 5.96 29.24
CA ARG A 196 -3.09 4.94 28.53
C ARG A 196 -2.62 3.54 28.93
N VAL A 197 -3.42 2.52 28.62
CA VAL A 197 -3.00 1.11 28.53
C VAL A 197 -1.97 1.05 27.40
N THR A 198 -0.73 1.47 27.68
CA THR A 198 0.30 1.65 26.66
C THR A 198 0.92 0.31 26.31
N SER A 199 1.12 0.11 25.01
CA SER A 199 1.85 -1.00 24.37
C SER A 199 3.00 -1.52 25.26
N PRO A 200 3.13 -2.85 25.45
CA PRO A 200 4.16 -3.45 26.32
C PRO A 200 5.59 -3.31 25.77
N TYR A 201 5.75 -2.76 24.56
CA TYR A 201 7.02 -2.70 23.85
C TYR A 201 7.79 -1.44 24.23
N GLU A 202 8.85 -1.62 25.01
CA GLU A 202 9.82 -0.58 25.36
C GLU A 202 11.18 -0.96 24.80
N ILE A 203 11.89 0.00 24.20
CA ILE A 203 13.30 -0.14 23.87
C ILE A 203 14.10 0.35 25.10
N PRO A 204 14.60 -0.55 25.98
CA PRO A 204 15.28 -0.14 27.22
C PRO A 204 16.71 0.39 26.99
N PHE A 205 17.08 0.65 25.74
CA PHE A 205 18.45 1.00 25.34
C PHE A 205 18.63 2.52 25.29
N SER A 206 19.72 3.00 25.87
CA SER A 206 20.13 4.41 25.81
C SER A 206 20.38 4.87 24.37
N ALA A 207 20.40 6.19 24.14
CA ALA A 207 20.71 6.74 22.81
C ALA A 207 22.10 6.29 22.31
N GLU A 208 23.07 6.19 23.23
CA GLU A 208 24.42 5.70 22.95
C GLU A 208 24.42 4.21 22.54
N GLU A 209 23.68 3.36 23.24
CA GLU A 209 23.53 1.95 22.88
C GLU A 209 22.80 1.78 21.54
N ARG A 210 21.72 2.55 21.31
CA ARG A 210 20.98 2.54 20.04
C ARG A 210 21.83 2.99 18.85
N ALA A 211 22.78 3.88 19.05
CA ALA A 211 23.71 4.33 18.01
C ALA A 211 24.73 3.25 17.61
N LEU A 212 25.01 2.28 18.49
CA LEU A 212 25.91 1.16 18.21
C LEU A 212 25.19 -0.01 17.50
N THR A 213 23.86 -0.06 17.55
CA THR A 213 23.06 -1.07 16.87
C THR A 213 23.01 -0.79 15.36
N LYS A 214 23.37 -1.80 14.56
CA LYS A 214 23.42 -1.70 13.10
C LYS A 214 22.01 -1.57 12.51
N ILE A 215 21.80 -0.55 11.67
CA ILE A 215 20.63 -0.44 10.80
C ILE A 215 20.78 -1.43 9.64
N LYS A 216 19.72 -2.20 9.37
CA LYS A 216 19.61 -3.10 8.22
C LYS A 216 18.54 -2.57 7.28
N ILE A 217 18.89 -2.39 6.00
CA ILE A 217 17.89 -2.28 4.93
C ILE A 217 17.33 -3.67 4.69
N THR A 218 16.04 -3.84 4.87
CA THR A 218 15.30 -5.07 4.54
C THR A 218 14.85 -5.03 3.09
N ASP A 219 14.31 -3.88 2.66
CA ASP A 219 13.87 -3.66 1.28
C ASP A 219 14.31 -2.27 0.82
N LEU A 220 14.82 -2.20 -0.40
CA LEU A 220 15.08 -0.92 -1.08
C LEU A 220 14.63 -1.07 -2.52
N LEU A 221 13.65 -0.27 -2.91
CA LEU A 221 13.09 -0.27 -4.25
C LEU A 221 13.23 1.11 -4.86
N ARG A 222 13.47 1.18 -6.17
CA ARG A 222 13.62 2.42 -6.92
C ARG A 222 12.65 2.45 -8.11
N SER A 223 12.11 3.61 -8.45
CA SER A 223 11.31 3.76 -9.66
C SER A 223 12.09 3.33 -10.91
N GLY A 224 11.42 2.64 -11.84
CA GLY A 224 12.04 2.19 -13.09
C GLY A 224 12.45 3.34 -14.01
N SER A 225 11.69 4.44 -13.97
CA SER A 225 12.01 5.71 -14.61
C SER A 225 12.06 6.85 -13.59
N SER A 226 12.71 7.95 -13.97
CA SER A 226 12.72 9.16 -13.14
C SER A 226 11.38 9.89 -13.26
N ILE A 227 10.74 10.16 -12.12
CA ILE A 227 9.49 10.91 -12.01
C ILE A 227 9.83 12.39 -11.85
N ASN A 228 9.46 13.21 -12.83
CA ASN A 228 9.80 14.64 -12.87
C ASN A 228 11.32 14.89 -12.72
N GLY A 229 12.13 14.02 -13.34
CA GLY A 229 13.60 14.11 -13.29
C GLY A 229 14.23 13.62 -11.98
N ARG A 230 13.46 13.02 -11.08
CA ARG A 230 13.93 12.50 -9.79
C ARG A 230 13.65 11.01 -9.67
N ASP A 231 14.53 10.31 -8.96
CA ASP A 231 14.31 8.90 -8.66
C ASP A 231 13.51 8.81 -7.35
N LEU A 232 12.42 8.05 -7.38
CA LEU A 232 11.67 7.73 -6.18
C LEU A 232 12.16 6.40 -5.62
N TYR A 233 12.33 6.37 -4.31
CA TYR A 233 12.67 5.19 -3.56
C TYR A 233 11.58 4.88 -2.54
N PHE A 234 11.34 3.59 -2.35
CA PHE A 234 10.72 3.06 -1.15
C PHE A 234 11.81 2.32 -0.35
N VAL A 235 11.83 2.51 0.96
CA VAL A 235 12.78 1.82 1.83
C VAL A 235 12.07 1.23 3.05
N SER A 236 12.43 0.00 3.39
CA SER A 236 12.13 -0.67 4.64
C SER A 236 13.46 -0.91 5.37
N MET A 237 13.52 -0.50 6.63
CA MET A 237 14.71 -0.63 7.47
C MET A 237 14.34 -1.06 8.87
N GLN A 238 15.27 -1.77 9.54
CA GLN A 238 15.10 -2.15 10.93
C GLN A 238 16.39 -2.08 11.74
N LYS A 239 16.23 -1.90 13.05
CA LYS A 239 17.23 -2.26 14.06
C LYS A 239 16.65 -3.34 14.95
N GLU A 240 17.42 -4.39 15.13
CA GLU A 240 17.10 -5.45 16.07
C GLU A 240 17.86 -5.19 17.37
N TYR A 241 17.10 -5.08 18.45
CA TYR A 241 17.61 -5.00 19.79
C TYR A 241 17.54 -6.36 20.47
N GLY A 242 18.45 -6.60 21.41
CA GLY A 242 18.42 -7.79 22.24
C GLY A 242 17.13 -7.89 23.05
N LYS A 243 16.88 -9.05 23.64
CA LYS A 243 15.74 -9.28 24.54
C LYS A 243 15.79 -8.27 25.70
N SER A 244 14.74 -7.45 25.84
CA SER A 244 14.59 -6.58 27.01
C SER A 244 14.52 -7.45 28.27
N PRO A 245 15.19 -7.08 29.38
CA PRO A 245 15.08 -7.80 30.65
C PRO A 245 13.62 -7.96 31.13
N ASP A 246 12.76 -7.01 30.74
CA ASP A 246 11.35 -6.96 31.14
C ASP A 246 10.42 -7.64 30.13
N SER A 247 10.93 -8.04 28.96
CA SER A 247 10.14 -8.78 27.98
C SER A 247 9.86 -10.19 28.51
N GLY A 248 8.58 -10.51 28.70
CA GLY A 248 8.14 -11.78 29.27
C GLY A 248 8.62 -13.01 28.49
N GLU A 249 8.27 -14.20 28.96
CA GLU A 249 8.62 -15.46 28.27
C GLU A 249 8.03 -15.55 26.85
N PHE A 250 6.97 -14.79 26.54
CA PHE A 250 6.28 -14.80 25.25
C PHE A 250 6.85 -13.85 24.18
N ALA A 251 7.81 -12.99 24.51
CA ALA A 251 8.37 -12.06 23.52
C ALA A 251 9.22 -12.82 22.48
N CYS A 252 9.06 -12.50 21.18
CA CYS A 252 9.71 -13.21 20.07
C CYS A 252 11.23 -12.92 19.92
N GLY A 253 11.97 -12.87 21.03
CA GLY A 253 13.43 -12.84 21.03
C GLY A 253 14.09 -11.47 20.92
N GLY A 254 13.37 -10.37 21.18
CA GLY A 254 13.92 -9.01 21.23
C GLY A 254 13.02 -7.95 20.58
N GLU A 255 13.27 -6.69 20.88
CA GLU A 255 12.53 -5.57 20.28
C GLU A 255 13.12 -5.21 18.91
N VAL A 256 12.27 -4.89 17.95
CA VAL A 256 12.63 -4.43 16.62
C VAL A 256 12.05 -3.04 16.45
N TYR A 257 12.91 -2.08 16.16
CA TYR A 257 12.46 -0.80 15.62
C TYR A 257 12.49 -0.87 14.10
N PHE A 258 11.36 -0.60 13.45
CA PHE A 258 11.25 -0.57 12.01
C PHE A 258 10.91 0.83 11.51
N LEU A 259 11.30 1.11 10.27
CA LEU A 259 10.96 2.32 9.55
C LEU A 259 10.67 1.98 8.08
N TYR A 260 9.53 2.45 7.59
CA TYR A 260 9.16 2.48 6.20
C TYR A 260 9.17 3.93 5.73
N ALA A 261 9.73 4.21 4.55
CA ALA A 261 9.69 5.55 4.02
C ALA A 261 9.66 5.63 2.49
N TRP A 262 8.94 6.65 2.03
CA TRP A 262 9.01 7.16 0.67
C TRP A 262 10.02 8.30 0.56
N VAL A 263 10.96 8.17 -0.38
CA VAL A 263 12.13 9.05 -0.47
C VAL A 263 12.40 9.45 -1.91
N PHE A 264 12.39 10.74 -2.24
CA PHE A 264 12.92 11.19 -3.53
C PHE A 264 14.40 11.53 -3.43
N LYS A 265 15.17 11.13 -4.44
CA LYS A 265 16.50 11.66 -4.69
C LYS A 265 16.37 12.91 -5.57
N ASN A 266 16.74 14.06 -5.02
CA ASN A 266 16.72 15.31 -5.75
C ASN A 266 17.91 15.42 -6.73
N ASN A 267 17.93 16.47 -7.55
CA ASN A 267 18.97 16.71 -8.56
C ASN A 267 20.38 16.92 -7.97
N ASN A 268 20.49 17.26 -6.68
CA ASN A 268 21.76 17.41 -5.98
C ASN A 268 22.26 16.06 -5.41
N GLY A 269 21.48 14.99 -5.53
CA GLY A 269 21.77 13.70 -4.93
C GLY A 269 21.50 13.65 -3.43
N ASP A 270 20.64 14.52 -2.91
CA ASP A 270 20.15 14.41 -1.54
C ASP A 270 18.81 13.69 -1.49
N LEU A 271 18.57 13.00 -0.38
CA LEU A 271 17.34 12.27 -0.10
C LEU A 271 16.36 13.19 0.64
N VAL A 272 15.12 13.25 0.14
CA VAL A 272 14.01 13.98 0.76
C VAL A 272 12.93 12.96 1.10
N THR A 273 12.58 12.84 2.37
CA THR A 273 11.56 11.93 2.89
C THR A 273 10.18 12.59 2.87
N TYR A 274 9.14 11.84 2.51
CA TYR A 274 7.77 12.37 2.36
C TYR A 274 6.79 11.76 3.32
N ASP A 275 6.79 10.43 3.36
CA ASP A 275 5.93 9.66 4.22
C ASP A 275 6.82 8.68 4.95
N VAL A 276 6.74 8.71 6.28
CA VAL A 276 7.59 7.94 7.17
C VAL A 276 6.67 7.30 8.19
N ASN A 277 6.62 5.97 8.16
CA ASN A 277 5.94 5.17 9.16
C ASN A 277 7.00 4.42 9.96
N SER A 278 6.85 4.38 11.27
CA SER A 278 7.80 3.68 12.12
C SER A 278 7.12 3.13 13.36
N GLY A 279 7.73 2.13 13.98
CA GLY A 279 7.20 1.55 15.18
C GLY A 279 8.18 0.62 15.87
N ILE A 280 7.72 0.10 17.02
CA ILE A 280 8.42 -0.89 17.83
C ILE A 280 7.53 -2.13 17.91
N THR A 281 8.10 -3.29 17.63
CA THR A 281 7.45 -4.61 17.65
C THR A 281 8.42 -5.64 18.22
N ASP A 282 7.93 -6.69 18.87
CA ASP A 282 8.76 -7.78 19.38
C ASP A 282 8.82 -9.00 18.44
N CYS A 283 7.81 -9.13 17.57
CA CYS A 283 7.58 -10.28 16.69
C CYS A 283 7.58 -9.96 15.19
N ASP A 284 7.16 -8.76 14.78
CA ASP A 284 7.03 -8.43 13.36
C ASP A 284 8.41 -8.26 12.69
N GLY A 285 8.52 -8.72 11.44
CA GLY A 285 9.76 -8.70 10.67
C GLY A 285 10.74 -9.85 10.97
N LYS A 286 10.52 -10.64 12.03
CA LYS A 286 11.32 -11.83 12.35
C LYS A 286 10.78 -13.12 11.75
N VAL A 287 9.46 -13.29 11.74
CA VAL A 287 8.80 -14.53 11.27
C VAL A 287 8.38 -14.40 9.80
N ASN A 288 7.95 -13.22 9.39
CA ASN A 288 7.78 -12.83 8.00
C ASN A 288 8.32 -11.39 7.85
N PRO A 289 9.50 -11.17 7.24
CA PRO A 289 9.86 -9.82 6.80
C PRO A 289 8.70 -9.33 5.94
N SER A 290 8.20 -8.12 6.24
CA SER A 290 7.01 -7.51 5.63
C SER A 290 6.86 -7.97 4.17
N PRO A 291 5.75 -8.62 3.79
CA PRO A 291 5.62 -9.21 2.47
C PRO A 291 5.88 -8.10 1.44
N VAL A 292 6.93 -8.31 0.66
CA VAL A 292 7.52 -7.39 -0.33
C VAL A 292 6.45 -6.44 -0.84
N MET A 293 6.47 -5.20 -0.35
CA MET A 293 5.52 -4.20 -0.82
C MET A 293 5.65 -4.14 -2.34
N ARG A 294 4.55 -4.40 -3.03
CA ARG A 294 4.49 -4.33 -4.49
C ARG A 294 4.13 -2.91 -4.86
N PHE A 295 4.78 -2.39 -5.89
CA PHE A 295 4.59 -1.02 -6.31
C PHE A 295 4.45 -0.92 -7.82
N ALA A 296 3.49 -0.12 -8.25
CA ALA A 296 3.31 0.27 -9.62
C ALA A 296 3.29 1.78 -9.73
N SER A 297 4.07 2.35 -10.64
CA SER A 297 3.89 3.74 -11.07
C SER A 297 3.29 3.79 -12.47
N PHE A 298 2.40 4.75 -12.70
CA PHE A 298 1.73 4.92 -13.98
C PHE A 298 1.30 6.38 -14.16
N ARG A 299 1.05 6.76 -15.42
CA ARG A 299 0.68 8.14 -15.78
C ARG A 299 -0.72 8.20 -16.39
N LEU A 300 -1.53 9.12 -15.89
CA LEU A 300 -2.83 9.48 -16.47
C LEU A 300 -2.75 10.93 -16.94
N GLY A 301 -2.51 11.13 -18.24
CA GLY A 301 -2.20 12.45 -18.79
C GLY A 301 -0.90 13.03 -18.21
N ASP A 302 -1.00 14.18 -17.56
CA ASP A 302 0.12 14.90 -16.93
C ASP A 302 0.36 14.50 -15.46
N ARG A 303 -0.50 13.65 -14.89
CA ARG A 303 -0.42 13.21 -13.49
C ARG A 303 0.30 11.88 -13.37
N THR A 304 1.09 11.73 -12.33
CA THR A 304 1.80 10.49 -11.99
C THR A 304 1.24 9.92 -10.70
N PHE A 305 0.87 8.65 -10.74
CA PHE A 305 0.34 7.92 -9.62
C PHE A 305 1.23 6.74 -9.25
N ILE A 306 1.15 6.35 -7.99
CA ILE A 306 1.88 5.24 -7.42
C ILE A 306 0.88 4.42 -6.63
N ALA A 307 0.71 3.15 -6.98
CA ALA A 307 -0.06 2.20 -6.21
C ALA A 307 0.90 1.33 -5.39
N THR A 308 0.55 1.10 -4.13
CA THR A 308 1.26 0.21 -3.20
C THR A 308 0.30 -0.69 -2.45
N ILE A 309 0.82 -1.82 -1.98
CA ILE A 309 0.18 -2.67 -0.99
C ILE A 309 0.97 -2.48 0.31
N GLU A 310 0.29 -2.03 1.35
CA GLU A 310 0.82 -1.89 2.70
C GLU A 310 0.25 -3.06 3.52
N HIS A 311 1.11 -4.02 3.87
CA HIS A 311 0.70 -5.17 4.68
C HIS A 311 1.18 -4.99 6.11
N GLY A 312 0.26 -5.07 7.06
CA GLY A 312 0.56 -5.32 8.46
C GLY A 312 0.58 -6.82 8.77
N TYR A 313 0.70 -7.12 10.07
CA TYR A 313 0.66 -8.51 10.55
C TYR A 313 -0.72 -9.14 10.39
N GLU A 314 -1.78 -8.35 10.61
CA GLU A 314 -3.18 -8.79 10.60
C GLU A 314 -4.03 -8.05 9.59
N ASP A 315 -3.44 -7.14 8.81
CA ASP A 315 -4.18 -6.33 7.84
C ASP A 315 -3.42 -6.08 6.54
N GLU A 316 -4.19 -5.66 5.56
CA GLU A 316 -3.71 -5.26 4.25
C GLU A 316 -4.45 -4.02 3.80
N GLU A 317 -3.70 -3.08 3.24
CA GLU A 317 -4.21 -1.83 2.69
C GLU A 317 -3.64 -1.61 1.29
N TYR A 318 -4.46 -1.08 0.40
CA TYR A 318 -4.05 -0.66 -0.93
C TYR A 318 -4.08 0.85 -0.98
N VAL A 319 -2.94 1.46 -1.30
CA VAL A 319 -2.80 2.91 -1.25
C VAL A 319 -2.42 3.43 -2.62
N ILE A 320 -3.07 4.52 -3.04
CA ILE A 320 -2.71 5.26 -4.24
C ILE A 320 -2.19 6.62 -3.81
N TYR A 321 -0.94 6.90 -4.17
CA TYR A 321 -0.34 8.21 -4.04
C TYR A 321 -0.33 8.95 -5.38
N GLU A 322 -0.43 10.28 -5.32
CA GLU A 322 -0.19 11.19 -6.43
C GLU A 322 1.10 11.96 -6.21
N VAL A 323 1.93 12.06 -7.24
CA VAL A 323 3.13 12.90 -7.22
C VAL A 323 2.77 14.31 -7.70
N VAL A 324 2.72 15.26 -6.77
CA VAL A 324 2.39 16.67 -7.06
C VAL A 324 3.59 17.56 -6.77
N GLY A 325 4.29 17.96 -7.83
CA GLY A 325 5.54 18.72 -7.71
C GLY A 325 6.56 17.95 -6.88
N ASP A 326 6.98 18.53 -5.77
CA ASP A 326 7.86 17.90 -4.78
C ASP A 326 7.09 17.27 -3.62
N GLN A 327 5.93 16.64 -3.86
CA GLN A 327 5.15 15.99 -2.79
C GLN A 327 4.62 14.63 -3.27
N LEU A 328 4.47 13.72 -2.31
CA LEU A 328 3.73 12.48 -2.47
C LEU A 328 2.46 12.59 -1.63
N LEU A 329 1.31 12.72 -2.27
CA LEU A 329 0.03 12.93 -1.60
C LEU A 329 -0.79 11.64 -1.65
N LYS A 330 -1.28 11.17 -0.50
CA LYS A 330 -2.21 10.03 -0.46
C LYS A 330 -3.52 10.45 -1.14
N ALA A 331 -3.80 9.87 -2.30
CA ALA A 331 -4.97 10.17 -3.12
C ALA A 331 -6.15 9.25 -2.79
N LEU A 332 -5.86 8.02 -2.37
CA LEU A 332 -6.85 7.04 -1.91
C LEU A 332 -6.17 6.00 -1.01
N GLU A 333 -6.91 5.53 -0.01
CA GLU A 333 -6.58 4.38 0.82
C GLU A 333 -7.76 3.42 0.81
N THR A 334 -7.49 2.14 0.63
CA THR A 334 -8.49 1.09 0.58
C THR A 334 -8.08 -0.05 1.51
N PHE A 335 -8.90 -0.37 2.50
CA PHE A 335 -8.66 -1.49 3.40
C PHE A 335 -8.89 -2.82 2.70
N GLY A 336 -7.81 -3.53 2.34
CA GLY A 336 -7.75 -4.82 1.65
C GLY A 336 -8.40 -5.96 2.42
N GLY A 337 -8.23 -6.00 3.73
CA GLY A 337 -8.71 -7.06 4.62
C GLY A 337 -7.94 -7.06 5.93
N GLY A 338 -8.46 -7.73 6.95
CA GLY A 338 -7.76 -7.88 8.22
C GLY A 338 -8.62 -8.57 9.29
N LEU A 339 -7.95 -9.05 10.35
CA LEU A 339 -8.58 -9.77 11.47
C LEU A 339 -9.33 -8.84 12.44
#